data_AF-A0A6N2MAX1-F1
#
_entry.id   AF-A0A6N2MAX1-F1
#
_cell.length_a   1.000
_cell.length_b   1.000
_cell.length_c   1.000
_cell.angle_alpha   90.00
_cell.angle_beta   90.00
_cell.angle_gamma   90.00
#
_symmetry.space_group_name_H-M   'P 1'
#
loop_
_entity.id
_entity.type
_entity.pdbx_description
1 polymer ?
#
loop_
_entity_poly.entity_id
_entity_poly.type
_entity_poly.pdbx_seq_one_letter_code
_entity_poly.pdbx_strand_id
1 'polypeptide(L)'
;MPLSIHGPGFHASGPVGRGTPPDQNAGGWVPPRNNGPPGKAPSRGEQNDYSQNFVDTGMRPQNFIRELELTNVVEDYPKLRELIQKKDEIVAKSASPPMYMKCNLQEFELSPEFFGTKFDVILVDPPWEEYVHRAPGVADHMEYWTFEEIINLKIEAIADTPSFIFLWVGDGVGLKQGRLCLKKWGFRRCEDICWVKTNKSNATPGLRHDSHTLFQHSKEHCLMGIKGTVRRSTDGHIIHANIDTDVIIAEEPPYGSTQKPEDMYRVIEHFSLGRRRLELFGEDHNIRSGWLTAGKGLSSSNFNAEAYIRNFADKDGKVWQGGGGRNPPPEAPHLVVTTPDIEALRPKSPMKNQQQSISISLTAANSSNGRPASANPSTPAPWAS
;
A
#
# COMPACT_ATOMS: atom_id res chain seq x y z
N MET A 1 39.23 56.27 -17.05
CA MET A 1 40.53 56.61 -17.66
C MET A 1 41.62 56.05 -16.77
N PRO A 2 42.63 55.29 -17.28
CA PRO A 2 42.83 54.88 -18.67
C PRO A 2 41.93 53.74 -19.20
N LEU A 3 42.44 52.51 -19.29
CA LEU A 3 42.32 51.57 -20.43
C LEU A 3 42.27 50.09 -19.93
N SER A 4 41.81 49.04 -20.61
CA SER A 4 41.57 48.63 -22.03
C SER A 4 42.65 47.74 -22.67
N ILE A 5 42.25 46.54 -23.13
CA ILE A 5 42.67 45.68 -24.27
C ILE A 5 42.00 44.30 -24.01
N HIS A 6 40.97 43.78 -24.71
CA HIS A 6 40.70 43.48 -26.14
C HIS A 6 41.20 42.11 -26.65
N GLY A 7 40.25 41.35 -27.22
CA GLY A 7 40.43 40.17 -28.07
C GLY A 7 39.13 39.83 -28.82
N PRO A 8 39.09 39.86 -30.17
CA PRO A 8 37.96 39.41 -31.01
C PRO A 8 38.03 37.88 -31.24
N GLY A 9 37.03 37.16 -31.75
CA GLY A 9 35.82 37.52 -32.48
C GLY A 9 35.80 36.78 -33.84
N PHE A 10 34.87 35.84 -34.04
CA PHE A 10 34.78 35.03 -35.27
C PHE A 10 33.47 35.28 -36.03
N HIS A 11 33.59 35.54 -37.34
CA HIS A 11 32.50 35.88 -38.25
C HIS A 11 32.00 34.67 -39.08
N ALA A 12 30.77 34.79 -39.59
CA ALA A 12 30.15 33.84 -40.52
C ALA A 12 30.15 34.33 -41.97
N SER A 13 30.30 33.41 -42.94
CA SER A 13 29.78 33.51 -44.32
C SER A 13 30.12 32.24 -45.14
N GLY A 14 29.21 31.78 -46.02
CA GLY A 14 29.48 30.85 -47.15
C GLY A 14 29.26 31.57 -48.49
N PRO A 15 28.88 30.90 -49.62
CA PRO A 15 28.79 29.45 -49.92
C PRO A 15 29.38 29.07 -51.33
N VAL A 16 28.88 27.97 -51.97
CA VAL A 16 29.16 27.36 -53.32
C VAL A 16 30.01 26.06 -53.27
N GLY A 17 29.80 24.99 -54.06
CA GLY A 17 28.66 24.62 -54.94
C GLY A 17 28.96 23.60 -56.09
N ARG A 18 27.93 22.87 -56.57
CA ARG A 18 27.83 21.90 -57.72
C ARG A 18 28.54 20.52 -57.67
N GLY A 19 27.79 19.46 -58.02
CA GLY A 19 28.31 18.20 -58.61
C GLY A 19 27.51 16.90 -58.31
N THR A 20 26.89 16.28 -59.33
CA THR A 20 26.38 14.88 -59.36
C THR A 20 26.59 14.30 -60.78
N PRO A 21 26.71 12.96 -61.00
CA PRO A 21 25.55 12.11 -61.38
C PRO A 21 25.67 10.63 -60.83
N PRO A 22 25.09 9.53 -61.41
CA PRO A 22 23.97 8.82 -60.75
C PRO A 22 24.06 7.26 -60.68
N ASP A 23 22.90 6.60 -60.45
CA ASP A 23 22.58 5.14 -60.36
C ASP A 23 22.95 4.42 -59.03
N GLN A 24 22.19 3.44 -58.52
CA GLN A 24 21.13 2.59 -59.12
C GLN A 24 20.03 2.14 -58.10
N ASN A 25 18.89 1.65 -58.60
CA ASN A 25 17.70 1.21 -57.83
C ASN A 25 17.88 -0.04 -56.94
N ALA A 26 17.22 -0.07 -55.78
CA ALA A 26 16.67 -1.30 -55.16
C ALA A 26 15.46 -0.98 -54.25
N GLY A 27 14.36 -1.72 -54.42
CA GLY A 27 13.03 -1.36 -53.92
C GLY A 27 12.80 -1.42 -52.39
N GLY A 28 11.93 -0.52 -51.91
CA GLY A 28 11.27 -0.56 -50.61
C GLY A 28 9.93 0.17 -50.70
N TRP A 29 8.87 -0.39 -50.10
CA TRP A 29 7.52 0.22 -50.10
C TRP A 29 7.52 1.47 -49.20
N VAL A 30 7.02 2.61 -49.70
CA VAL A 30 6.97 3.89 -48.96
C VAL A 30 5.52 4.38 -48.88
N PRO A 31 4.99 4.74 -47.69
CA PRO A 31 3.67 5.35 -47.57
C PRO A 31 3.62 6.74 -48.22
N PRO A 32 2.44 7.24 -48.66
CA PRO A 32 2.35 8.50 -49.35
C PRO A 32 2.82 9.68 -48.47
N ARG A 33 3.87 10.37 -48.90
CA ARG A 33 4.31 11.63 -48.29
C ARG A 33 3.28 12.72 -48.58
N ASN A 34 2.57 13.16 -47.54
CA ASN A 34 1.77 14.38 -47.61
C ASN A 34 2.71 15.60 -47.67
N ASN A 35 2.51 16.50 -48.63
CA ASN A 35 3.36 17.69 -48.84
C ASN A 35 3.05 18.78 -47.80
N GLY A 36 3.49 18.57 -46.56
CA GLY A 36 3.58 19.64 -45.54
C GLY A 36 4.87 20.46 -45.67
N PRO A 37 4.85 21.77 -45.37
CA PRO A 37 6.05 22.60 -45.45
C PRO A 37 7.13 22.18 -44.43
N PRO A 38 8.43 22.31 -44.77
CA PRO A 38 9.51 21.84 -43.91
C PRO A 38 9.75 22.83 -42.76
N GLY A 39 9.36 22.46 -41.54
CA GLY A 39 9.68 23.26 -40.36
C GLY A 39 8.61 23.32 -39.28
N LYS A 40 8.12 22.18 -38.82
CA LYS A 40 7.56 21.97 -37.47
C LYS A 40 7.54 20.48 -37.19
N ALA A 41 8.01 20.08 -36.00
CA ALA A 41 7.66 18.76 -35.45
C ALA A 41 6.12 18.66 -35.38
N PRO A 42 5.52 17.46 -35.45
CA PRO A 42 4.07 17.32 -35.32
C PRO A 42 3.57 18.05 -34.07
N SER A 43 2.47 18.78 -34.25
CA SER A 43 1.84 19.57 -33.18
C SER A 43 1.72 18.73 -31.91
N ARG A 44 2.29 19.23 -30.80
CA ARG A 44 2.26 18.58 -29.49
C ARG A 44 0.89 18.79 -28.80
N GLY A 45 -0.17 18.65 -29.57
CA GLY A 45 -1.54 19.01 -29.21
C GLY A 45 -2.53 18.08 -29.90
N GLU A 46 -2.66 16.88 -29.33
CA GLU A 46 -3.75 15.90 -29.53
C GLU A 46 -3.62 14.70 -28.56
N GLN A 47 -2.80 14.82 -27.50
CA GLN A 47 -2.61 13.78 -26.48
C GLN A 47 -3.20 14.24 -25.15
N ASN A 48 -3.88 13.34 -24.45
CA ASN A 48 -4.41 13.56 -23.10
C ASN A 48 -3.27 13.55 -22.06
N ASP A 49 -2.45 14.60 -22.06
CA ASP A 49 -1.43 14.83 -21.05
C ASP A 49 -2.05 15.51 -19.81
N TYR A 50 -2.39 14.71 -18.80
CA TYR A 50 -2.95 15.23 -17.56
C TYR A 50 -1.94 16.05 -16.73
N SER A 51 -0.64 15.94 -16.98
CA SER A 51 0.37 16.78 -16.33
C SER A 51 0.35 18.19 -16.95
N GLN A 52 0.26 18.28 -18.28
CA GLN A 52 0.04 19.56 -18.96
C GLN A 52 -1.31 20.17 -18.57
N ASN A 53 -2.39 19.37 -18.54
CA ASN A 53 -3.70 19.83 -18.05
C ASN A 53 -3.62 20.38 -16.61
N PHE A 54 -2.84 19.76 -15.71
CA PHE A 54 -2.64 20.28 -14.36
C PHE A 54 -1.93 21.64 -14.36
N VAL A 55 -0.90 21.83 -15.20
CA VAL A 55 -0.24 23.13 -15.39
C VAL A 55 -1.21 24.18 -15.92
N ASP A 56 -2.07 23.81 -16.88
CA ASP A 56 -2.98 24.74 -17.57
C ASP A 56 -4.24 25.09 -16.75
N THR A 57 -4.74 24.17 -15.92
CA THR A 57 -6.06 24.26 -15.27
C THR A 57 -6.04 24.17 -13.74
N GLY A 58 -4.95 23.71 -13.14
CA GLY A 58 -4.89 23.36 -11.71
C GLY A 58 -5.62 22.07 -11.31
N MET A 59 -6.31 21.38 -12.24
CA MET A 59 -6.92 20.08 -11.97
C MET A 59 -5.87 18.98 -11.90
N ARG A 60 -5.69 18.36 -10.74
CA ARG A 60 -4.71 17.28 -10.53
C ARG A 60 -5.01 16.06 -11.43
N PRO A 61 -3.99 15.32 -11.91
CA PRO A 61 -4.19 14.16 -12.80
C PRO A 61 -5.14 13.09 -12.23
N GLN A 62 -5.06 12.84 -10.92
CA GLN A 62 -5.94 11.91 -10.21
C GLN A 62 -7.44 12.27 -10.27
N ASN A 63 -7.80 13.52 -10.59
CA ASN A 63 -9.20 13.92 -10.75
C ASN A 63 -9.90 13.16 -11.89
N PHE A 64 -9.12 12.68 -12.87
CA PHE A 64 -9.61 12.00 -14.07
C PHE A 64 -9.64 10.47 -13.93
N ILE A 65 -9.21 9.93 -12.77
CA ILE A 65 -9.43 8.52 -12.44
C ILE A 65 -10.92 8.32 -12.13
N ARG A 66 -11.52 7.35 -12.81
CA ARG A 66 -12.94 6.99 -12.73
C ARG A 66 -13.16 5.84 -11.75
N GLU A 67 -14.42 5.54 -11.45
CA GLU A 67 -14.82 4.38 -10.64
C GLU A 67 -14.05 4.33 -9.30
N LEU A 68 -14.02 5.46 -8.58
CA LEU A 68 -13.31 5.58 -7.30
C LEU A 68 -14.09 5.01 -6.12
N GLU A 69 -15.41 5.19 -6.11
CA GLU A 69 -16.25 4.63 -5.06
C GLU A 69 -16.44 3.14 -5.32
N LEU A 70 -16.27 2.30 -4.29
CA LEU A 70 -16.48 0.86 -4.43
C LEU A 70 -17.85 0.53 -5.00
N THR A 71 -18.91 1.23 -4.54
CA THR A 71 -20.28 1.12 -5.07
C THR A 71 -20.33 1.08 -6.59
N ASN A 72 -19.65 1.99 -7.26
CA ASN A 72 -19.62 2.08 -8.72
C ASN A 72 -18.74 0.99 -9.35
N VAL A 73 -17.61 0.63 -8.73
CA VAL A 73 -16.76 -0.48 -9.20
C VAL A 73 -17.51 -1.81 -9.15
N VAL A 74 -18.21 -2.10 -8.05
CA VAL A 74 -18.80 -3.43 -7.82
C VAL A 74 -20.19 -3.64 -8.41
N GLU A 75 -20.74 -2.69 -9.18
CA GLU A 75 -21.91 -2.95 -10.02
C GLU A 75 -21.58 -3.88 -11.20
N ASP A 76 -20.48 -3.65 -11.91
CA ASP A 76 -20.06 -4.47 -13.06
C ASP A 76 -19.37 -5.79 -12.65
N TYR A 77 -18.88 -5.89 -11.40
CA TYR A 77 -18.15 -7.06 -10.89
C TYR A 77 -18.88 -7.74 -9.71
N PRO A 78 -20.00 -8.47 -9.93
CA PRO A 78 -20.85 -9.00 -8.86
C PRO A 78 -20.14 -9.98 -7.90
N LYS A 79 -19.13 -10.73 -8.36
CA LYS A 79 -18.32 -11.60 -7.48
C LYS A 79 -17.38 -10.82 -6.57
N LEU A 80 -16.86 -9.68 -7.04
CA LEU A 80 -16.06 -8.78 -6.21
C LEU A 80 -16.97 -8.08 -5.19
N ARG A 81 -18.18 -7.66 -5.60
CA ARG A 81 -19.24 -7.15 -4.71
C ARG A 81 -19.51 -8.10 -3.55
N GLU A 82 -19.78 -9.36 -3.90
CA GLU A 82 -20.10 -10.40 -2.94
C GLU A 82 -18.94 -10.67 -1.97
N LEU A 83 -17.69 -10.68 -2.47
CA LEU A 83 -16.49 -10.85 -1.65
C LEU A 83 -16.33 -9.71 -0.64
N ILE A 84 -16.44 -8.46 -1.09
CA ILE A 84 -16.31 -7.26 -0.24
C ILE A 84 -17.43 -7.26 0.80
N GLN A 85 -18.70 -7.36 0.39
CA GLN A 85 -19.84 -7.39 1.31
C GLN A 85 -19.71 -8.50 2.37
N LYS A 86 -19.38 -9.74 1.97
CA LYS A 86 -19.21 -10.83 2.93
C LYS A 86 -18.05 -10.57 3.90
N LYS A 87 -16.98 -9.89 3.46
CA LYS A 87 -15.86 -9.49 4.34
C LYS A 87 -16.28 -8.39 5.32
N ASP A 88 -16.94 -7.34 4.86
CA ASP A 88 -17.51 -6.29 5.72
C ASP A 88 -18.44 -6.91 6.79
N GLU A 89 -19.30 -7.85 6.38
CA GLU A 89 -20.22 -8.54 7.28
C GLU A 89 -19.49 -9.35 8.38
N ILE A 90 -18.45 -10.14 8.06
CA ILE A 90 -17.73 -10.91 9.09
C ILE A 90 -16.88 -10.03 10.00
N VAL A 91 -16.34 -8.92 9.48
CA VAL A 91 -15.62 -7.90 10.28
C VAL A 91 -16.58 -7.26 11.27
N ALA A 92 -17.71 -6.73 10.79
CA ALA A 92 -18.72 -6.08 11.62
C ALA A 92 -19.33 -7.02 12.68
N LYS A 93 -19.66 -8.27 12.31
CA LYS A 93 -20.15 -9.30 13.25
C LYS A 93 -19.11 -9.71 14.30
N SER A 94 -17.82 -9.53 14.02
CA SER A 94 -16.71 -9.88 14.93
C SER A 94 -16.12 -8.69 15.68
N ALA A 95 -16.61 -7.48 15.44
CA ALA A 95 -16.10 -6.26 16.05
C ALA A 95 -16.41 -6.23 17.55
N SER A 96 -15.42 -5.86 18.38
CA SER A 96 -15.68 -5.45 19.76
C SER A 96 -16.43 -4.11 19.76
N PRO A 97 -17.13 -3.74 20.86
CA PRO A 97 -17.55 -2.36 21.06
C PRO A 97 -16.36 -1.39 20.91
N PRO A 98 -16.56 -0.16 20.42
CA PRO A 98 -15.51 0.83 20.32
C PRO A 98 -14.96 1.13 21.71
N MET A 99 -13.63 1.01 21.87
CA MET A 99 -12.95 1.43 23.09
C MET A 99 -11.96 2.55 22.78
N TYR A 100 -11.82 3.48 23.70
CA TYR A 100 -10.95 4.63 23.54
C TYR A 100 -10.38 5.13 24.86
N MET A 101 -9.19 5.71 24.79
CA MET A 101 -8.42 6.17 25.94
C MET A 101 -7.71 7.49 25.62
N LYS A 102 -8.16 8.58 26.25
CA LYS A 102 -7.38 9.82 26.29
C LYS A 102 -6.07 9.60 27.05
N CYS A 103 -4.94 9.78 26.38
CA CYS A 103 -3.61 9.71 27.00
C CYS A 103 -2.60 10.64 26.30
N ASN A 104 -1.59 11.12 27.02
CA ASN A 104 -0.42 11.73 26.39
C ASN A 104 0.64 10.65 26.14
N LEU A 105 0.89 10.30 24.87
CA LEU A 105 1.87 9.27 24.51
C LEU A 105 3.33 9.66 24.80
N GLN A 106 3.64 10.93 25.12
CA GLN A 106 4.97 11.33 25.62
C GLN A 106 5.20 10.87 27.07
N GLU A 107 4.13 10.73 27.86
CA GLU A 107 4.14 10.39 29.28
C GLU A 107 3.70 8.94 29.54
N PHE A 108 2.92 8.36 28.62
CA PHE A 108 2.27 7.07 28.77
C PHE A 108 3.14 5.91 28.24
N GLU A 109 3.49 4.97 29.12
CA GLU A 109 4.25 3.77 28.74
C GLU A 109 3.36 2.71 28.07
N LEU A 110 3.69 2.36 26.82
CA LEU A 110 3.02 1.29 26.06
C LEU A 110 3.49 -0.08 26.55
N SER A 111 2.68 -0.77 27.38
CA SER A 111 2.98 -2.10 27.90
C SER A 111 1.82 -3.11 27.69
N PRO A 112 2.10 -4.39 27.38
CA PRO A 112 1.07 -5.42 27.28
C PRO A 112 0.38 -5.69 28.61
N GLU A 113 1.03 -5.41 29.75
CA GLU A 113 0.46 -5.50 31.09
C GLU A 113 -0.69 -4.50 31.27
N PHE A 114 -0.53 -3.26 30.78
CA PHE A 114 -1.59 -2.25 30.82
C PHE A 114 -2.78 -2.63 29.94
N PHE A 115 -2.52 -3.08 28.71
CA PHE A 115 -3.59 -3.44 27.77
C PHE A 115 -4.20 -4.82 28.03
N GLY A 116 -3.60 -5.63 28.91
CA GLY A 116 -3.94 -7.04 29.16
C GLY A 116 -3.63 -7.98 27.98
N THR A 117 -3.10 -7.46 26.87
CA THR A 117 -2.83 -8.21 25.63
C THR A 117 -1.84 -7.49 24.73
N LYS A 118 -1.51 -8.14 23.60
CA LYS A 118 -0.78 -7.56 22.47
C LYS A 118 -1.69 -7.38 21.27
N PHE A 119 -1.29 -6.53 20.33
CA PHE A 119 -2.10 -6.18 19.16
C PHE A 119 -1.67 -6.95 17.91
N ASP A 120 -2.67 -7.38 17.15
CA ASP A 120 -2.52 -8.00 15.83
C ASP A 120 -2.22 -6.94 14.77
N VAL A 121 -2.82 -5.74 14.95
CA VAL A 121 -2.64 -4.59 14.07
C VAL A 121 -2.49 -3.31 14.89
N ILE A 122 -1.53 -2.47 14.50
CA ILE A 122 -1.34 -1.13 15.07
C ILE A 122 -1.35 -0.10 13.93
N LEU A 123 -2.32 0.83 13.94
CA LEU A 123 -2.32 2.05 13.12
C LEU A 123 -1.67 3.18 13.93
N VAL A 124 -0.78 3.95 13.32
CA VAL A 124 -0.07 5.05 13.97
C VAL A 124 -0.03 6.25 13.03
N ASP A 125 -0.59 7.38 13.48
CA ASP A 125 -0.53 8.67 12.78
C ASP A 125 0.07 9.74 13.71
N PRO A 126 1.38 9.68 14.00
CA PRO A 126 1.98 10.65 14.92
C PRO A 126 1.91 12.05 14.29
N PRO A 127 1.82 13.12 15.09
CA PRO A 127 1.73 14.47 14.57
C PRO A 127 3.10 14.89 14.02
N TRP A 128 3.37 14.54 12.77
CA TRP A 128 4.61 14.88 12.09
C TRP A 128 4.74 16.39 11.89
N GLU A 129 5.95 16.92 12.00
CA GLU A 129 6.25 18.33 11.77
C GLU A 129 5.76 18.82 10.39
N GLU A 130 5.79 17.97 9.36
CA GLU A 130 5.28 18.30 8.02
C GLU A 130 3.76 18.56 7.97
N TYR A 131 2.99 18.08 8.95
CA TYR A 131 1.56 18.37 9.08
C TYR A 131 1.29 19.83 9.47
N VAL A 132 2.25 20.48 10.15
CA VAL A 132 2.21 21.91 10.46
C VAL A 132 2.60 22.71 9.22
N HIS A 133 3.78 22.41 8.65
CA HIS A 133 4.35 23.19 7.55
C HIS A 133 3.54 23.15 6.24
N ARG A 134 2.70 22.12 6.03
CA ARG A 134 1.84 22.01 4.83
C ARG A 134 0.64 22.96 4.83
N ALA A 135 0.29 23.58 5.96
CA ALA A 135 -0.81 24.53 6.05
C ALA A 135 -0.47 25.81 6.85
N PRO A 136 0.51 26.62 6.41
CA PRO A 136 0.92 27.83 7.11
C PRO A 136 -0.23 28.81 7.35
N GLY A 137 -0.20 29.48 8.51
CA GLY A 137 -1.21 30.43 8.99
C GLY A 137 -2.48 29.78 9.55
N VAL A 138 -2.67 28.47 9.36
CA VAL A 138 -3.81 27.71 9.92
C VAL A 138 -3.31 26.66 10.91
N ALA A 139 -2.29 25.88 10.54
CA ALA A 139 -1.76 24.80 11.37
C ALA A 139 -0.67 25.25 12.37
N ASP A 140 -0.24 26.51 12.38
CA ASP A 140 0.89 27.04 13.18
C ASP A 140 0.76 26.83 14.71
N HIS A 141 -0.44 26.52 15.20
CA HIS A 141 -0.75 26.26 16.59
C HIS A 141 -0.83 24.75 16.94
N MET A 142 -0.66 23.87 15.96
CA MET A 142 -0.70 22.42 16.14
C MET A 142 0.61 21.93 16.78
N GLU A 143 0.47 21.14 17.84
CA GLU A 143 1.61 20.41 18.39
C GLU A 143 2.11 19.36 17.39
N TYR A 144 3.43 19.20 17.32
CA TYR A 144 4.08 18.15 16.54
C TYR A 144 5.15 17.45 17.38
N TRP A 145 5.50 16.23 16.98
CA TRP A 145 6.54 15.44 17.62
C TRP A 145 7.81 15.45 16.78
N THR A 146 8.96 15.50 17.46
CA THR A 146 10.25 15.28 16.83
C THR A 146 10.41 13.81 16.43
N PHE A 147 11.28 13.55 15.45
CA PHE A 147 11.63 12.18 15.05
C PHE A 147 12.12 11.32 16.24
N GLU A 148 12.87 11.91 17.17
CA GLU A 148 13.41 11.17 18.33
C GLU A 148 12.31 10.76 19.31
N GLU A 149 11.26 11.55 19.50
CA GLU A 149 10.09 11.17 20.29
C GLU A 149 9.30 10.05 19.59
N ILE A 150 9.01 10.22 18.30
CA ILE A 150 8.26 9.22 17.52
C ILE A 150 9.00 7.88 17.53
N ILE A 151 10.29 7.86 17.20
CA ILE A 151 11.07 6.62 17.16
C ILE A 151 11.26 6.00 18.55
N ASN A 152 11.06 6.72 19.66
CA ASN A 152 11.19 6.17 21.02
C ASN A 152 9.93 5.51 21.59
N LEU A 153 8.77 5.64 20.93
CA LEU A 153 7.57 4.86 21.23
C LEU A 153 7.88 3.36 21.30
N LYS A 154 7.36 2.67 22.31
CA LYS A 154 7.59 1.22 22.57
C LYS A 154 6.64 0.31 21.81
N ILE A 155 6.46 0.57 20.50
CA ILE A 155 5.57 -0.24 19.64
C ILE A 155 6.01 -1.72 19.62
N GLU A 156 7.30 -2.00 19.82
CA GLU A 156 7.82 -3.35 19.91
C GLU A 156 7.27 -4.17 21.08
N ALA A 157 6.91 -3.54 22.20
CA ALA A 157 6.44 -4.20 23.41
C ALA A 157 5.00 -4.73 23.24
N ILE A 158 4.15 -3.90 22.64
CA ILE A 158 2.70 -4.13 22.50
C ILE A 158 2.29 -4.87 21.22
N ALA A 159 3.16 -4.98 20.22
CA ALA A 159 2.89 -5.72 18.99
C ALA A 159 3.08 -7.24 19.18
N ASP A 160 2.11 -8.06 18.74
CA ASP A 160 2.22 -9.52 18.80
C ASP A 160 3.12 -10.08 17.68
N THR A 161 3.26 -11.41 17.57
CA THR A 161 4.03 -12.09 16.53
C THR A 161 3.26 -13.32 16.04
N PRO A 162 2.75 -13.33 14.79
CA PRO A 162 2.84 -12.26 13.79
C PRO A 162 1.94 -11.05 14.12
N SER A 163 2.28 -9.88 13.60
CA SER A 163 1.45 -8.67 13.64
C SER A 163 1.81 -7.70 12.52
N PHE A 164 0.96 -6.70 12.31
CA PHE A 164 1.12 -5.68 11.28
C PHE A 164 1.08 -4.28 11.88
N ILE A 165 1.81 -3.36 11.25
CA ILE A 165 1.77 -1.94 11.57
C ILE A 165 1.48 -1.14 10.30
N PHE A 166 0.68 -0.09 10.43
CA PHE A 166 0.37 0.89 9.41
C PHE A 166 0.79 2.25 9.96
N LEU A 167 1.86 2.82 9.42
CA LEU A 167 2.43 4.08 9.89
C LEU A 167 2.24 5.15 8.83
N TRP A 168 1.39 6.14 9.08
CA TRP A 168 1.36 7.36 8.27
C TRP A 168 2.68 8.11 8.42
N VAL A 169 3.21 8.62 7.30
CA VAL A 169 4.55 9.25 7.23
C VAL A 169 4.58 10.51 6.34
N GLY A 170 3.42 11.16 6.16
CA GLY A 170 3.29 12.33 5.30
C GLY A 170 3.77 12.07 3.87
N ASP A 171 4.55 13.00 3.31
CA ASP A 171 5.03 12.95 1.93
C ASP A 171 6.49 13.40 1.71
N GLY A 172 7.13 13.93 2.75
CA GLY A 172 8.53 14.35 2.74
C GLY A 172 9.45 13.48 3.59
N VAL A 173 9.99 14.05 4.67
CA VAL A 173 11.06 13.43 5.49
C VAL A 173 10.58 12.18 6.24
N GLY A 174 9.28 12.12 6.58
CA GLY A 174 8.64 10.98 7.23
C GLY A 174 8.88 9.67 6.48
N LEU A 175 8.93 9.68 5.14
CA LEU A 175 9.22 8.47 4.33
C LEU A 175 10.53 7.79 4.73
N LYS A 176 11.59 8.55 5.01
CA LYS A 176 12.89 8.01 5.44
C LYS A 176 12.87 7.64 6.92
N GLN A 177 12.27 8.51 7.75
CA GLN A 177 12.20 8.35 9.20
C GLN A 177 11.33 7.16 9.62
N GLY A 178 10.12 7.02 9.07
CA GLY A 178 9.24 5.89 9.34
C GLY A 178 9.84 4.54 8.96
N ARG A 179 10.67 4.46 7.90
CA ARG A 179 11.45 3.24 7.57
C ARG A 179 12.46 2.88 8.68
N LEU A 180 12.99 3.86 9.41
CA LEU A 180 13.83 3.63 10.60
C LEU A 180 12.99 3.23 11.82
N CYS A 181 11.82 3.85 12.03
CA CYS A 181 10.87 3.47 13.08
C CYS A 181 10.45 2.00 12.94
N LEU A 182 9.98 1.59 11.76
CA LEU A 182 9.64 0.20 11.45
C LEU A 182 10.78 -0.77 11.80
N LYS A 183 12.02 -0.43 11.40
CA LYS A 183 13.21 -1.24 11.71
C LYS A 183 13.45 -1.36 13.22
N LYS A 184 13.37 -0.26 13.98
CA LYS A 184 13.58 -0.25 15.44
C LYS A 184 12.50 -1.06 16.17
N TRP A 185 11.25 -0.90 15.77
CA TRP A 185 10.10 -1.60 16.35
C TRP A 185 10.00 -3.09 15.98
N GLY A 186 10.92 -3.59 15.15
CA GLY A 186 11.02 -5.01 14.76
C GLY A 186 10.11 -5.41 13.59
N PHE A 187 9.71 -4.47 12.74
CA PHE A 187 8.91 -4.71 11.53
C PHE A 187 9.77 -4.61 10.27
N ARG A 188 9.43 -5.42 9.26
CA ARG A 188 9.95 -5.28 7.89
C ARG A 188 8.90 -4.54 7.08
N ARG A 189 9.24 -3.44 6.40
CA ARG A 189 8.32 -2.77 5.46
C ARG A 189 7.96 -3.75 4.34
N CYS A 190 6.67 -4.04 4.18
CA CYS A 190 6.14 -4.91 3.13
C CYS A 190 5.49 -4.12 2.00
N GLU A 191 4.58 -3.19 2.30
CA GLU A 191 3.87 -2.37 1.30
C GLU A 191 4.02 -0.86 1.61
N ASP A 192 3.57 0.01 0.70
CA ASP A 192 3.61 1.48 0.82
C ASP A 192 2.30 2.05 0.24
N ILE A 193 1.29 2.25 1.10
CA ILE A 193 -0.06 2.64 0.69
C ILE A 193 -0.09 4.14 0.42
N CYS A 194 -0.39 4.53 -0.81
CA CYS A 194 -0.48 5.93 -1.23
C CYS A 194 -1.92 6.45 -1.14
N TRP A 195 -2.18 7.40 -0.25
CA TRP A 195 -3.40 8.21 -0.31
C TRP A 195 -3.19 9.36 -1.28
N VAL A 196 -3.79 9.27 -2.46
CA VAL A 196 -3.71 10.28 -3.52
C VAL A 196 -4.91 11.22 -3.42
N LYS A 197 -4.64 12.53 -3.34
CA LYS A 197 -5.64 13.56 -3.04
C LYS A 197 -6.15 14.22 -4.31
N THR A 198 -7.43 14.06 -4.65
CA THR A 198 -8.06 14.86 -5.72
C THR A 198 -8.31 16.30 -5.27
N ASN A 199 -8.55 17.19 -6.23
CA ASN A 199 -9.00 18.56 -5.98
C ASN A 199 -10.17 18.94 -6.90
N LYS A 200 -11.13 18.02 -7.06
CA LYS A 200 -12.30 18.20 -7.94
C LYS A 200 -13.18 19.38 -7.50
N SER A 201 -13.28 19.62 -6.20
CA SER A 201 -14.10 20.68 -5.59
C SER A 201 -13.40 22.04 -5.53
N ASN A 202 -12.06 22.07 -5.52
CA ASN A 202 -11.26 23.26 -5.31
C ASN A 202 -10.00 23.27 -6.20
N ALA A 203 -10.20 23.10 -7.51
CA ALA A 203 -9.15 23.29 -8.49
C ALA A 203 -8.78 24.78 -8.57
N THR A 204 -7.57 25.12 -8.13
CA THR A 204 -7.06 26.51 -8.19
C THR A 204 -5.99 26.61 -9.28
N PRO A 205 -6.10 27.54 -10.25
CA PRO A 205 -5.01 27.81 -11.19
C PRO A 205 -3.77 28.32 -10.46
N GLY A 206 -2.61 27.73 -10.78
CA GLY A 206 -1.31 28.09 -10.18
C GLY A 206 -0.77 27.02 -9.24
N LEU A 207 0.53 26.73 -9.37
CA LEU A 207 1.24 25.80 -8.51
C LEU A 207 1.34 26.36 -7.08
N ARG A 208 1.03 25.55 -6.07
CA ARG A 208 1.45 25.85 -4.70
C ARG A 208 2.96 25.60 -4.61
N HIS A 209 3.74 26.69 -4.70
CA HIS A 209 5.19 26.63 -4.60
C HIS A 209 5.63 26.53 -3.15
N ASP A 210 6.20 25.39 -2.78
CA ASP A 210 7.03 25.24 -1.59
C ASP A 210 8.51 25.23 -2.00
N SER A 211 9.33 26.06 -1.36
CA SER A 211 10.76 26.19 -1.67
C SER A 211 11.60 24.94 -1.33
N HIS A 212 11.04 23.98 -0.61
CA HIS A 212 11.73 22.75 -0.20
C HIS A 212 11.46 21.55 -1.14
N THR A 213 10.53 21.68 -2.10
CA THR A 213 10.08 20.58 -2.97
C THR A 213 10.20 20.93 -4.46
N LEU A 214 10.45 19.92 -5.30
CA LEU A 214 10.57 20.10 -6.77
C LEU A 214 9.23 19.98 -7.50
N PHE A 215 8.25 19.32 -6.89
CA PHE A 215 6.91 19.11 -7.42
C PHE A 215 5.90 19.41 -6.33
N GLN A 216 4.71 19.90 -6.69
CA GLN A 216 3.63 20.04 -5.73
C GLN A 216 3.19 18.66 -5.24
N HIS A 217 3.35 18.41 -3.94
CA HIS A 217 2.89 17.17 -3.33
C HIS A 217 1.35 17.12 -3.29
N SER A 218 0.78 15.97 -3.63
CA SER A 218 -0.68 15.75 -3.71
C SER A 218 -1.09 14.35 -3.26
N LYS A 219 -0.27 13.73 -2.41
CA LYS A 219 -0.49 12.40 -1.82
C LYS A 219 0.22 12.30 -0.49
N GLU A 220 -0.25 11.42 0.39
CA GLU A 220 0.48 10.99 1.60
C GLU A 220 0.75 9.47 1.54
N HIS A 221 1.70 9.01 2.34
CA HIS A 221 2.12 7.63 2.43
C HIS A 221 1.79 7.01 3.79
N CYS A 222 1.29 5.77 3.76
CA CYS A 222 1.18 4.90 4.93
C CYS A 222 2.06 3.66 4.71
N LEU A 223 3.17 3.58 5.44
CA LEU A 223 4.09 2.45 5.36
C LEU A 223 3.53 1.25 6.12
N MET A 224 3.36 0.14 5.41
CA MET A 224 2.93 -1.12 6.01
C MET A 224 4.15 -1.95 6.43
N GLY A 225 4.18 -2.39 7.69
CA GLY A 225 5.20 -3.27 8.25
C GLY A 225 4.65 -4.61 8.72
N ILE A 226 5.44 -5.68 8.57
CA ILE A 226 5.15 -7.03 9.09
C ILE A 226 6.18 -7.45 10.15
N LYS A 227 5.68 -7.95 11.29
CA LYS A 227 6.45 -8.63 12.35
C LYS A 227 6.13 -10.13 12.32
N GLY A 228 7.12 -10.97 12.67
CA GLY A 228 7.00 -12.42 12.55
C GLY A 228 7.07 -12.94 11.11
N THR A 229 6.47 -14.11 10.86
CA THR A 229 6.45 -14.78 9.54
C THR A 229 5.02 -15.16 9.17
N VAL A 230 4.51 -14.59 8.08
CA VAL A 230 3.18 -14.92 7.53
C VAL A 230 3.34 -15.27 6.06
N ARG A 231 2.71 -16.35 5.61
CA ARG A 231 2.78 -16.89 4.25
C ARG A 231 1.37 -16.96 3.67
N ARG A 232 1.12 -16.19 2.60
CA ARG A 232 -0.19 -16.09 1.90
C ARG A 232 -0.79 -17.47 1.50
N SER A 233 0.04 -18.50 1.34
CA SER A 233 -0.35 -19.86 0.96
C SER A 233 -0.81 -20.76 2.12
N THR A 234 -0.46 -20.45 3.37
CA THR A 234 -0.74 -21.32 4.54
C THR A 234 -1.43 -20.58 5.69
N ASP A 235 -1.20 -19.28 5.82
CA ASP A 235 -1.72 -18.45 6.92
C ASP A 235 -2.96 -17.64 6.49
N GLY A 236 -3.84 -18.27 5.71
CA GLY A 236 -5.08 -17.66 5.21
C GLY A 236 -6.06 -17.28 6.32
N HIS A 237 -5.97 -17.93 7.48
CA HIS A 237 -6.69 -17.60 8.70
C HIS A 237 -6.16 -16.36 9.44
N ILE A 238 -5.01 -15.81 9.00
CA ILE A 238 -4.42 -14.58 9.55
C ILE A 238 -4.58 -13.42 8.55
N ILE A 239 -4.37 -13.68 7.25
CA ILE A 239 -4.45 -12.65 6.21
C ILE A 239 -5.25 -13.05 4.97
N HIS A 240 -6.08 -12.12 4.49
CA HIS A 240 -6.64 -12.14 3.13
C HIS A 240 -5.89 -11.11 2.28
N ALA A 241 -4.71 -11.50 1.78
CA ALA A 241 -3.93 -10.65 0.88
C ALA A 241 -4.63 -10.42 -0.47
N ASN A 242 -4.31 -9.30 -1.12
CA ASN A 242 -4.75 -8.97 -2.48
C ASN A 242 -6.26 -8.76 -2.67
N ILE A 243 -7.01 -8.48 -1.59
CA ILE A 243 -8.40 -7.99 -1.65
C ILE A 243 -8.44 -6.53 -2.14
N ASP A 244 -7.56 -5.71 -1.57
CA ASP A 244 -7.45 -4.27 -1.82
C ASP A 244 -6.12 -3.91 -2.50
N THR A 245 -6.09 -2.71 -3.11
CA THR A 245 -4.92 -2.07 -3.70
C THR A 245 -4.12 -1.26 -2.67
N ASP A 246 -2.90 -0.87 -3.03
CA ASP A 246 -2.00 0.03 -2.29
C ASP A 246 -2.25 1.51 -2.59
N VAL A 247 -3.44 1.86 -3.11
CA VAL A 247 -3.82 3.24 -3.45
C VAL A 247 -5.22 3.54 -2.92
N ILE A 248 -5.34 4.61 -2.14
CA ILE A 248 -6.61 5.21 -1.71
C ILE A 248 -6.74 6.55 -2.46
N ILE A 249 -7.88 6.82 -3.09
CA ILE A 249 -8.11 8.07 -3.81
C ILE A 249 -9.32 8.77 -3.21
N ALA A 250 -9.10 9.92 -2.58
CA ALA A 250 -10.15 10.73 -1.98
C ALA A 250 -9.88 12.21 -2.23
N GLU A 251 -10.91 13.05 -2.07
CA GLU A 251 -10.75 14.50 -2.16
C GLU A 251 -9.84 15.03 -1.05
N GLU A 252 -9.06 16.06 -1.36
CA GLU A 252 -8.25 16.77 -0.37
C GLU A 252 -9.13 17.34 0.76
N PRO A 253 -8.84 17.05 2.03
CA PRO A 253 -9.59 17.61 3.16
C PRO A 253 -9.53 19.14 3.20
N PRO A 254 -10.40 19.80 4.00
CA PRO A 254 -10.30 21.23 4.27
C PRO A 254 -8.88 21.65 4.66
N TYR A 255 -8.44 22.80 4.16
CA TYR A 255 -7.08 23.30 4.38
C TYR A 255 -6.78 23.44 5.88
N GLY A 256 -5.68 22.84 6.33
CA GLY A 256 -5.32 22.71 7.76
C GLY A 256 -5.74 21.39 8.41
N SER A 257 -6.62 20.59 7.80
CA SER A 257 -7.01 19.29 8.36
C SER A 257 -5.89 18.24 8.25
N THR A 258 -5.74 17.44 9.30
CA THR A 258 -4.88 16.23 9.37
C THR A 258 -5.64 14.93 9.16
N GLN A 259 -6.98 14.97 9.12
CA GLN A 259 -7.83 13.79 9.01
C GLN A 259 -7.45 12.89 7.82
N LYS A 260 -7.26 11.60 8.10
CA LYS A 260 -6.91 10.55 7.14
C LYS A 260 -8.19 9.90 6.55
N PRO A 261 -8.14 9.29 5.35
CA PRO A 261 -9.32 8.70 4.72
C PRO A 261 -9.81 7.44 5.48
N GLU A 262 -11.13 7.33 5.69
CA GLU A 262 -11.74 6.20 6.41
C GLU A 262 -11.46 4.84 5.72
N ASP A 263 -11.28 4.84 4.39
CA ASP A 263 -10.89 3.65 3.61
C ASP A 263 -9.67 2.91 4.17
N MET A 264 -8.78 3.59 4.90
CA MET A 264 -7.65 2.93 5.58
C MET A 264 -8.12 1.84 6.54
N TYR A 265 -9.18 2.06 7.33
CA TYR A 265 -9.72 1.04 8.23
C TYR A 265 -10.22 -0.18 7.44
N ARG A 266 -10.92 0.05 6.32
CA ARG A 266 -11.45 -0.99 5.44
C ARG A 266 -10.33 -1.83 4.82
N VAL A 267 -9.28 -1.20 4.29
CA VAL A 267 -8.08 -1.90 3.77
C VAL A 267 -7.42 -2.77 4.85
N ILE A 268 -7.28 -2.23 6.07
CA ILE A 268 -6.70 -2.95 7.22
C ILE A 268 -7.57 -4.14 7.65
N GLU A 269 -8.87 -3.92 7.82
CA GLU A 269 -9.86 -4.92 8.26
C GLU A 269 -10.06 -6.03 7.21
N HIS A 270 -9.91 -5.69 5.93
CA HIS A 270 -9.89 -6.66 4.85
C HIS A 270 -8.63 -7.49 4.84
N PHE A 271 -7.46 -6.87 4.98
CA PHE A 271 -6.18 -7.54 4.94
C PHE A 271 -5.96 -8.47 6.14
N SER A 272 -6.17 -7.97 7.37
CA SER A 272 -5.85 -8.69 8.61
C SER A 272 -7.10 -9.19 9.33
N LEU A 273 -7.14 -10.52 9.54
CA LEU A 273 -8.18 -11.16 10.34
C LEU A 273 -7.95 -11.00 11.86
N GLY A 274 -6.83 -10.41 12.30
CA GLY A 274 -6.61 -10.09 13.71
C GLY A 274 -7.59 -9.03 14.24
N ARG A 275 -8.25 -9.34 15.36
CA ARG A 275 -9.31 -8.52 15.99
C ARG A 275 -8.78 -7.54 17.03
N ARG A 276 -7.56 -7.71 17.53
CA ARG A 276 -6.93 -6.78 18.49
C ARG A 276 -6.25 -5.67 17.70
N ARG A 277 -7.04 -4.66 17.34
CA ARG A 277 -6.59 -3.49 16.57
C ARG A 277 -6.45 -2.27 17.48
N LEU A 278 -5.30 -1.61 17.41
CA LEU A 278 -5.00 -0.38 18.13
C LEU A 278 -4.74 0.74 17.12
N GLU A 279 -5.32 1.91 17.36
CA GLU A 279 -4.95 3.16 16.71
C GLU A 279 -4.31 4.10 17.73
N LEU A 280 -3.08 4.53 17.46
CA LEU A 280 -2.35 5.52 18.23
C LEU A 280 -2.45 6.89 17.56
N PHE A 281 -2.55 7.92 18.40
CA PHE A 281 -2.77 9.33 18.04
C PHE A 281 -4.18 9.67 17.51
N GLY A 282 -5.13 8.74 17.60
CA GLY A 282 -6.51 9.00 17.21
C GLY A 282 -7.24 10.02 18.10
N GLU A 283 -8.24 10.66 17.50
CA GLU A 283 -9.14 11.64 18.09
C GLU A 283 -10.59 11.08 18.16
N ASP A 284 -11.54 11.88 18.62
CA ASP A 284 -12.96 11.47 18.72
C ASP A 284 -13.55 11.01 17.38
N HIS A 285 -13.08 11.56 16.26
CA HIS A 285 -13.52 11.19 14.91
C HIS A 285 -12.98 9.83 14.42
N ASN A 286 -12.00 9.26 15.13
CA ASN A 286 -11.39 7.95 14.83
C ASN A 286 -12.03 6.79 15.61
N ILE A 287 -12.97 7.07 16.53
CA ILE A 287 -13.56 6.04 17.40
C ILE A 287 -14.39 5.05 16.55
N ARG A 288 -13.90 3.81 16.43
CA ARG A 288 -14.46 2.77 15.54
C ARG A 288 -14.71 1.45 16.27
N SER A 289 -15.80 0.76 15.92
CA SER A 289 -16.06 -0.61 16.41
C SER A 289 -14.96 -1.57 15.95
N GLY A 290 -14.51 -2.48 16.82
CA GLY A 290 -13.41 -3.40 16.54
C GLY A 290 -12.01 -2.77 16.68
N TRP A 291 -11.92 -1.55 17.19
CA TRP A 291 -10.67 -0.83 17.47
C TRP A 291 -10.60 -0.34 18.93
N LEU A 292 -9.37 -0.24 19.41
CA LEU A 292 -8.99 0.61 20.55
C LEU A 292 -8.32 1.87 20.01
N THR A 293 -8.88 3.05 20.28
CA THR A 293 -8.33 4.35 19.86
C THR A 293 -7.66 5.05 21.05
N ALA A 294 -6.37 5.41 20.96
CA ALA A 294 -5.65 6.05 22.05
C ALA A 294 -4.89 7.30 21.58
N GLY A 295 -5.09 8.43 22.25
CA GLY A 295 -4.49 9.70 21.85
C GLY A 295 -4.87 10.88 22.74
N LYS A 296 -4.13 11.99 22.62
CA LYS A 296 -4.32 13.20 23.45
C LYS A 296 -5.58 13.99 23.07
N GLY A 297 -5.97 13.92 21.78
CA GLY A 297 -7.12 14.63 21.20
C GLY A 297 -8.49 14.06 21.56
N LEU A 298 -8.57 12.87 22.16
CA LEU A 298 -9.84 12.29 22.64
C LEU A 298 -10.45 13.17 23.75
N SER A 299 -11.77 13.36 23.74
CA SER A 299 -12.48 14.13 24.76
C SER A 299 -12.58 13.39 26.10
N SER A 300 -12.66 12.06 26.06
CA SER A 300 -12.91 11.19 27.23
C SER A 300 -12.26 9.80 27.07
N SER A 301 -12.51 8.90 28.01
CA SER A 301 -12.02 7.51 27.99
C SER A 301 -13.12 6.54 28.43
N ASN A 302 -13.23 5.39 27.77
CA ASN A 302 -14.04 4.26 28.21
C ASN A 302 -13.26 2.93 28.33
N PHE A 303 -11.96 2.94 27.99
CA PHE A 303 -11.12 1.74 28.00
C PHE A 303 -11.05 1.09 29.39
N ASN A 304 -11.28 -0.22 29.43
CA ASN A 304 -11.04 -1.07 30.58
C ASN A 304 -10.42 -2.39 30.09
N ALA A 305 -9.24 -2.76 30.60
CA ALA A 305 -8.48 -3.90 30.10
C ALA A 305 -9.26 -5.22 30.23
N GLU A 306 -9.91 -5.48 31.37
CA GLU A 306 -10.69 -6.69 31.60
C GLU A 306 -11.93 -6.79 30.69
N ALA A 307 -12.55 -5.67 30.35
CA ALA A 307 -13.61 -5.60 29.34
C ALA A 307 -13.08 -5.79 27.92
N TYR A 308 -11.91 -5.24 27.61
CA TYR A 308 -11.29 -5.38 26.29
C TYR A 308 -10.90 -6.84 26.02
N ILE A 309 -10.13 -7.46 26.91
CA ILE A 309 -9.61 -8.82 26.70
C ILE A 309 -10.70 -9.91 26.67
N ARG A 310 -11.85 -9.68 27.34
CA ARG A 310 -13.01 -10.59 27.28
C ARG A 310 -13.56 -10.80 25.86
N ASN A 311 -13.32 -9.87 24.93
CA ASN A 311 -13.70 -10.04 23.52
C ASN A 311 -12.83 -11.08 22.79
N PHE A 312 -11.67 -11.46 23.34
CA PHE A 312 -10.63 -12.28 22.70
C PHE A 312 -10.16 -13.46 23.57
N ALA A 313 -10.91 -13.76 24.63
CA ALA A 313 -10.67 -14.92 25.49
C ALA A 313 -11.29 -16.20 24.88
N ASP A 314 -10.67 -17.35 25.15
CA ASP A 314 -11.27 -18.64 24.83
C ASP A 314 -12.36 -19.05 25.83
N LYS A 315 -12.97 -20.22 25.60
CA LYS A 315 -13.98 -20.83 26.48
C LYS A 315 -13.53 -21.05 27.93
N ASP A 316 -12.22 -21.11 28.19
CA ASP A 316 -11.63 -21.30 29.51
C ASP A 316 -11.18 -19.94 30.11
N GLY A 317 -11.51 -18.82 29.45
CA GLY A 317 -11.15 -17.46 29.85
C GLY A 317 -9.73 -17.04 29.50
N LYS A 318 -8.98 -17.83 28.72
CA LYS A 318 -7.57 -17.55 28.41
C LYS A 318 -7.45 -16.66 27.17
N VAL A 319 -6.62 -15.63 27.30
CA VAL A 319 -6.25 -14.74 26.20
C VAL A 319 -5.00 -15.29 25.50
N TRP A 320 -4.93 -15.18 24.17
CA TRP A 320 -3.72 -15.49 23.43
C TRP A 320 -2.58 -14.52 23.78
N GLN A 321 -1.51 -15.03 24.37
CA GLN A 321 -0.35 -14.24 24.84
C GLN A 321 0.81 -14.18 23.83
N GLY A 322 0.68 -14.84 22.68
CA GLY A 322 1.75 -14.93 21.68
C GLY A 322 3.02 -15.63 22.18
N GLY A 323 4.09 -15.49 21.41
CA GLY A 323 5.42 -16.03 21.76
C GLY A 323 5.67 -17.48 21.32
N GLY A 324 6.94 -17.89 21.36
CA GLY A 324 7.37 -19.23 20.92
C GLY A 324 7.51 -19.42 19.40
N GLY A 325 7.36 -18.36 18.59
CA GLY A 325 7.62 -18.38 17.15
C GLY A 325 6.60 -19.16 16.31
N ARG A 326 5.44 -19.50 16.88
CA ARG A 326 4.34 -20.17 16.19
C ARG A 326 3.25 -19.15 15.86
N ASN A 327 2.66 -19.28 14.68
CA ASN A 327 1.47 -18.53 14.31
C ASN A 327 0.26 -19.02 15.13
N PRO A 328 -0.73 -18.15 15.42
CA PRO A 328 -1.97 -18.56 16.07
C PRO A 328 -2.70 -19.62 15.22
N PRO A 329 -3.40 -20.57 15.85
CA PRO A 329 -4.21 -21.54 15.13
C PRO A 329 -5.48 -20.89 14.54
N PRO A 330 -6.12 -21.47 13.51
CA PRO A 330 -7.30 -20.89 12.85
C PRO A 330 -8.48 -20.57 13.77
N GLU A 331 -8.64 -21.33 14.85
CA GLU A 331 -9.69 -21.17 15.87
C GLU A 331 -9.34 -20.18 17.00
N ALA A 332 -8.21 -19.46 16.91
CA ALA A 332 -7.81 -18.54 17.97
C ALA A 332 -8.84 -17.39 18.14
N PRO A 333 -9.35 -17.11 19.36
CA PRO A 333 -10.47 -16.18 19.54
C PRO A 333 -10.20 -14.71 19.15
N HIS A 334 -8.93 -14.32 19.02
CA HIS A 334 -8.53 -13.01 18.51
C HIS A 334 -8.56 -12.91 16.98
N LEU A 335 -8.97 -13.96 16.25
CA LEU A 335 -9.09 -13.95 14.79
C LEU A 335 -10.57 -13.84 14.36
N VAL A 336 -10.82 -13.14 13.26
CA VAL A 336 -12.09 -13.16 12.52
C VAL A 336 -12.16 -14.47 11.75
N VAL A 337 -13.15 -15.31 12.04
CA VAL A 337 -13.33 -16.60 11.36
C VAL A 337 -13.85 -16.38 9.94
N THR A 338 -13.08 -16.84 8.95
CA THR A 338 -13.46 -16.83 7.52
C THR A 338 -14.60 -17.81 7.23
N THR A 339 -15.29 -17.66 6.09
CA THR A 339 -16.38 -18.54 5.65
C THR A 339 -16.02 -19.27 4.36
N PRO A 340 -16.62 -20.45 4.06
CA PRO A 340 -16.39 -21.16 2.80
C PRO A 340 -16.63 -20.29 1.55
N ASP A 341 -17.62 -19.40 1.58
CA ASP A 341 -17.92 -18.47 0.50
C ASP A 341 -16.80 -17.46 0.27
N ILE A 342 -16.29 -16.85 1.35
CA ILE A 342 -15.16 -15.90 1.27
C ILE A 342 -13.89 -16.65 0.83
N GLU A 343 -13.67 -17.87 1.33
CA GLU A 343 -12.58 -18.73 0.86
C GLU A 343 -12.71 -19.08 -0.62
N ALA A 344 -13.91 -19.26 -1.16
CA ALA A 344 -14.14 -19.55 -2.57
C ALA A 344 -13.92 -18.32 -3.47
N LEU A 345 -14.28 -17.13 -3.00
CA LEU A 345 -14.21 -15.89 -3.76
C LEU A 345 -12.85 -15.17 -3.67
N ARG A 346 -12.13 -15.26 -2.54
CA ARG A 346 -10.91 -14.47 -2.32
C ARG A 346 -9.74 -14.90 -3.21
N PRO A 347 -8.85 -13.96 -3.60
CA PRO A 347 -7.62 -14.30 -4.31
C PRO A 347 -6.74 -15.28 -3.52
N LYS A 348 -6.25 -16.31 -4.21
CA LYS A 348 -5.36 -17.35 -3.69
C LYS A 348 -4.31 -17.70 -4.74
N SER A 349 -3.12 -18.11 -4.30
CA SER A 349 -2.09 -18.61 -5.20
C SER A 349 -2.56 -19.87 -5.93
N PRO A 350 -2.27 -20.05 -7.24
CA PRO A 350 -2.55 -21.29 -7.94
C PRO A 350 -1.89 -22.49 -7.24
N MET A 351 -2.66 -23.56 -7.05
CA MET A 351 -2.12 -24.81 -6.50
C MET A 351 -1.19 -25.45 -7.54
N LYS A 352 0.07 -25.74 -7.16
CA LYS A 352 1.00 -26.48 -8.02
C LYS A 352 0.49 -27.90 -8.22
N ASN A 353 -0.09 -28.17 -9.40
CA ASN A 353 -0.44 -29.48 -9.94
C ASN A 353 -0.78 -30.59 -8.93
N GLN A 354 -2.06 -30.67 -8.56
CA GLN A 354 -2.72 -31.96 -8.79
C GLN A 354 -2.82 -32.12 -10.31
N GLN A 355 -1.77 -32.66 -10.94
CA GLN A 355 -1.95 -33.32 -12.24
C GLN A 355 -2.86 -34.51 -11.96
N GLN A 356 -4.17 -34.32 -12.21
CA GLN A 356 -5.10 -35.43 -12.21
C GLN A 356 -4.58 -36.43 -13.23
N SER A 357 -4.18 -37.60 -12.74
CA SER A 357 -3.98 -38.79 -13.55
C SER A 357 -5.33 -39.25 -14.07
N ILE A 358 -5.88 -38.52 -15.05
CA ILE A 358 -6.95 -39.01 -15.91
C ILE A 358 -6.29 -40.06 -16.80
N SER A 359 -6.19 -41.28 -16.28
CA SER A 359 -5.88 -42.46 -17.05
C SER A 359 -7.03 -42.70 -18.02
N ILE A 360 -6.96 -42.06 -19.19
CA ILE A 360 -7.83 -42.40 -20.31
C ILE A 360 -7.45 -43.82 -20.73
N SER A 361 -8.28 -44.78 -20.34
CA SER A 361 -8.19 -46.17 -20.77
C SER A 361 -8.51 -46.26 -22.27
N LEU A 362 -7.51 -45.98 -23.11
CA LEU A 362 -7.58 -46.26 -24.55
C LEU A 362 -7.51 -47.77 -24.77
N THR A 363 -8.63 -48.30 -25.25
CA THR A 363 -8.80 -49.70 -25.63
C THR A 363 -7.82 -50.09 -26.74
N ALA A 364 -7.32 -51.32 -26.66
CA ALA A 364 -6.30 -51.82 -27.57
C ALA A 364 -6.81 -51.97 -29.02
N ALA A 365 -5.95 -51.61 -29.97
CA ALA A 365 -6.02 -52.07 -31.35
C ALA A 365 -4.64 -52.64 -31.76
N ASN A 366 -4.62 -53.87 -32.26
CA ASN A 366 -3.40 -54.57 -32.65
C ASN A 366 -2.78 -53.98 -33.92
N SER A 367 -1.45 -53.81 -33.92
CA SER A 367 -0.63 -54.09 -35.11
C SER A 367 0.74 -54.61 -34.69
N SER A 368 1.10 -55.77 -35.24
CA SER A 368 2.30 -56.54 -34.90
C SER A 368 3.52 -56.10 -35.71
N ASN A 369 4.71 -56.05 -35.08
CA ASN A 369 5.94 -56.60 -35.69
C ASN A 369 7.15 -56.67 -34.73
N GLY A 370 7.92 -57.77 -34.85
CA GLY A 370 9.39 -57.73 -34.81
C GLY A 370 10.14 -57.54 -33.48
N ARG A 371 10.42 -58.65 -32.78
CA ARG A 371 11.53 -58.85 -31.81
C ARG A 371 12.93 -58.67 -32.46
N PRO A 372 14.10 -58.72 -31.74
CA PRO A 372 14.32 -59.14 -30.34
C PRO A 372 15.19 -58.20 -29.46
N ALA A 373 15.44 -58.65 -28.22
CA ALA A 373 16.21 -57.97 -27.17
C ALA A 373 17.64 -58.51 -26.98
N SER A 374 18.50 -57.70 -26.35
CA SER A 374 19.72 -58.10 -25.62
C SER A 374 19.95 -57.08 -24.49
N ALA A 375 19.71 -57.42 -23.22
CA ALA A 375 20.66 -58.07 -22.29
C ALA A 375 21.50 -57.06 -21.48
N ASN A 376 21.10 -56.86 -20.21
CA ASN A 376 21.97 -56.46 -19.09
C ASN A 376 23.00 -57.58 -18.80
N PRO A 377 24.16 -57.36 -18.15
CA PRO A 377 24.35 -56.54 -16.93
C PRO A 377 25.56 -55.57 -17.04
N SER A 378 26.16 -54.92 -16.02
CA SER A 378 26.17 -55.04 -14.55
C SER A 378 26.66 -53.74 -13.89
N THR A 379 26.23 -53.44 -12.66
CA THR A 379 26.89 -52.45 -11.77
C THR A 379 28.24 -52.96 -11.27
N PRO A 380 29.14 -52.04 -10.87
CA PRO A 380 29.41 -51.88 -9.43
C PRO A 380 29.48 -50.40 -8.97
N ALA A 381 29.47 -50.21 -7.65
CA ALA A 381 29.47 -48.92 -6.97
C ALA A 381 30.90 -48.53 -6.46
N PRO A 382 31.08 -47.69 -5.42
CA PRO A 382 31.49 -46.30 -5.59
C PRO A 382 32.89 -45.98 -5.03
N TRP A 383 33.43 -44.80 -5.34
CA TRP A 383 34.54 -44.21 -4.60
C TRP A 383 34.17 -42.85 -4.01
N ALA A 384 34.56 -42.68 -2.75
CA ALA A 384 34.50 -41.42 -2.02
C ALA A 384 35.86 -40.70 -2.05
N SER A 385 35.79 -39.37 -2.01
CA SER A 385 36.76 -38.43 -1.42
C SER A 385 36.00 -37.18 -1.01
#